data_AF-A0A9Y4KC76-F1
#
_entry.id   AF-A0A9Y4KC76-F1
#
_cell.length_a   1.000
_cell.length_b   1.000
_cell.length_c   1.000
_cell.angle_alpha   90.00
_cell.angle_beta   90.00
_cell.angle_gamma   90.00
#
_symmetry.space_group_name_H-M   'P 1'
#
loop_
_entity.id
_entity.type
_entity.pdbx_description
1 polymer ?
#
loop_
_entity_poly.entity_id
_entity_poly.type
_entity_poly.pdbx_seq_one_letter_code
_entity_poly.pdbx_strand_id
1 'polypeptide(L)'
;MDLRLSARVLLVLCVTWSVNGGNILVWYTEGSHWINMKPVLNTLIDRGHQVTVLVPSSSLFMNTSEPSRFRYEPFNVDVSMEAMEEFMNKFLEFSMYEMDHMSYLQMYIRVAELMGTDIQYSLKVLDGVLKSETLMKKLKEGNYDLLLSDPIYPGSDLVADILGIPLVYSLRF
;
A
#
# COMPACT_ATOMS: atom_id res chain seq x y z
N MET A 1 12.01 -53.22 1.54
CA MET A 1 11.75 -52.17 2.57
C MET A 1 11.94 -50.77 1.98
N ASP A 2 12.69 -50.66 0.89
CA ASP A 2 13.16 -49.43 0.24
C ASP A 2 12.07 -48.62 -0.47
N LEU A 3 11.08 -49.28 -1.08
CA LEU A 3 9.98 -48.59 -1.77
C LEU A 3 9.06 -47.80 -0.82
N ARG A 4 8.93 -48.27 0.43
CA ARG A 4 8.13 -47.60 1.47
C ARG A 4 8.87 -46.41 2.07
N LEU A 5 10.20 -46.49 2.15
CA LEU A 5 11.03 -45.39 2.61
C LEU A 5 11.09 -44.30 1.53
N SER A 6 11.26 -44.67 0.25
CA SER A 6 11.25 -43.70 -0.85
C SER A 6 9.91 -43.00 -0.99
N ALA A 7 8.78 -43.72 -0.87
CA ALA A 7 7.45 -43.13 -0.92
C ALA A 7 7.20 -42.14 0.25
N ARG A 8 7.71 -42.44 1.45
CA ARG A 8 7.62 -41.53 2.61
C ARG A 8 8.49 -40.29 2.43
N VAL A 9 9.70 -40.44 1.89
CA VAL A 9 10.59 -39.32 1.57
C VAL A 9 9.98 -38.45 0.46
N LEU A 10 9.39 -39.07 -0.56
CA LEU A 10 8.69 -38.35 -1.64
C LEU A 10 7.47 -37.59 -1.11
N LEU A 11 6.66 -38.20 -0.23
CA LEU A 11 5.53 -37.54 0.42
C LEU A 11 5.97 -36.37 1.28
N VAL A 12 7.03 -36.52 2.08
CA VAL A 12 7.60 -35.41 2.85
C VAL A 12 8.09 -34.31 1.92
N LEU A 13 8.82 -34.64 0.85
CA LEU A 13 9.29 -33.67 -0.14
C LEU A 13 8.17 -33.00 -0.94
N CYS A 14 7.05 -33.67 -1.20
CA CYS A 14 5.86 -33.09 -1.84
C CYS A 14 5.07 -32.20 -0.87
N VAL A 15 5.01 -32.56 0.42
CA VAL A 15 4.37 -31.74 1.47
C VAL A 15 5.24 -30.51 1.81
N THR A 16 6.56 -30.62 1.69
CA THR A 16 7.51 -29.52 1.80
C THR A 16 7.86 -28.90 0.44
N TRP A 17 7.18 -29.28 -0.65
CA TRP A 17 7.35 -28.59 -1.91
C TRP A 17 6.74 -27.22 -1.69
N SER A 18 7.61 -26.27 -1.36
CA SER A 18 7.27 -24.91 -1.04
C SER A 18 6.23 -24.45 -2.05
N VAL A 19 5.03 -24.12 -1.57
CA VAL A 19 4.08 -23.35 -2.38
C VAL A 19 4.84 -22.08 -2.72
N ASN A 20 5.36 -22.00 -3.93
CA ASN A 20 6.15 -20.85 -4.37
C ASN A 20 5.16 -19.72 -4.66
N GLY A 21 4.67 -19.09 -3.60
CA GLY A 21 3.81 -17.92 -3.72
C GLY A 21 4.62 -16.77 -4.29
N GLY A 22 4.00 -16.01 -5.19
CA GLY A 22 4.62 -14.82 -5.76
C GLY A 22 5.01 -13.78 -4.71
N ASN A 23 5.98 -12.95 -5.06
CA ASN A 23 6.45 -11.81 -4.30
C ASN A 23 5.65 -10.57 -4.70
N ILE A 24 4.85 -10.05 -3.77
CA ILE A 24 3.85 -9.02 -4.01
C ILE A 24 4.34 -7.71 -3.41
N LEU A 25 4.48 -6.69 -4.25
CA LEU A 25 4.61 -5.31 -3.80
C LEU A 25 3.22 -4.74 -3.56
N VAL A 26 3.05 -3.96 -2.50
CA VAL A 26 1.79 -3.31 -2.17
C VAL A 26 2.00 -1.80 -2.13
N TRP A 27 1.17 -1.09 -2.89
CA TRP A 27 1.12 0.37 -2.87
C TRP A 27 0.58 0.87 -1.53
N TYR A 28 1.10 2.00 -1.05
CA TYR A 28 0.67 2.57 0.23
C TYR A 28 -0.78 3.07 0.14
N THR A 29 -1.46 3.08 1.29
CA THR A 29 -2.79 3.67 1.46
C THR A 29 -3.01 4.00 2.94
N GLU A 30 -4.11 4.67 3.30
CA GLU A 30 -4.36 5.16 4.65
C GLU A 30 -5.74 4.75 5.19
N GLY A 31 -5.92 4.87 6.51
CA GLY A 31 -7.23 4.78 7.16
C GLY A 31 -8.03 3.51 6.82
N SER A 32 -9.27 3.69 6.40
CA SER A 32 -10.20 2.60 6.06
C SER A 32 -9.71 1.74 4.90
N HIS A 33 -9.07 2.33 3.89
CA HIS A 33 -8.49 1.59 2.76
C HIS A 33 -7.35 0.67 3.24
N TRP A 34 -6.50 1.16 4.15
CA TRP A 34 -5.47 0.32 4.77
C TRP A 34 -6.06 -0.82 5.61
N ILE A 35 -7.11 -0.52 6.37
CA ILE A 35 -7.86 -1.55 7.13
C ILE A 35 -8.45 -2.60 6.19
N ASN A 36 -9.01 -2.21 5.06
CA ASN A 36 -9.59 -3.11 4.06
C ASN A 36 -8.53 -3.96 3.34
N MET A 37 -7.34 -3.43 3.13
CA MET A 37 -6.23 -4.15 2.49
C MET A 37 -5.65 -5.24 3.39
N LYS A 38 -5.53 -5.00 4.70
CA LYS A 38 -4.89 -5.96 5.64
C LYS A 38 -5.43 -7.40 5.57
N PRO A 39 -6.76 -7.66 5.56
CA PRO A 39 -7.29 -9.02 5.39
C PRO A 39 -6.88 -9.69 4.07
N VAL A 40 -6.81 -8.94 2.97
CA VAL A 40 -6.35 -9.45 1.66
C VAL A 40 -4.88 -9.85 1.75
N LEU A 41 -4.04 -8.99 2.34
CA LEU A 41 -2.61 -9.28 2.53
C LEU A 41 -2.39 -10.53 3.39
N ASN A 42 -3.12 -10.65 4.51
CA ASN A 42 -3.06 -11.83 5.37
C ASN A 42 -3.44 -13.12 4.60
N THR A 43 -4.48 -13.04 3.77
CA THR A 43 -4.97 -14.15 2.97
C THR A 43 -3.98 -14.57 1.87
N LEU A 44 -3.21 -13.62 1.34
CA LEU A 44 -2.10 -13.88 0.40
C LEU A 44 -0.94 -14.56 1.12
N ILE A 45 -0.58 -14.09 2.32
CA ILE A 45 0.47 -14.71 3.15
C ILE A 45 0.08 -16.13 3.56
N ASP A 46 -1.18 -16.37 3.93
CA ASP A 46 -1.70 -17.71 4.23
C ASP A 46 -1.60 -18.66 3.04
N ARG A 47 -1.56 -18.13 1.81
CA ARG A 47 -1.34 -18.88 0.56
C ARG A 47 0.13 -18.99 0.16
N GLY A 48 1.06 -18.53 0.99
CA GLY A 48 2.50 -18.64 0.77
C GLY A 48 3.13 -17.49 -0.02
N HIS A 49 2.40 -16.41 -0.28
CA HIS A 49 2.95 -15.21 -0.94
C HIS A 49 3.85 -14.41 0.01
N GLN A 50 4.93 -13.86 -0.53
CA GLN A 50 5.72 -12.85 0.16
C GLN A 50 5.09 -11.49 -0.12
N VAL A 51 4.93 -10.66 0.91
CA VAL A 51 4.25 -9.35 0.78
C VAL A 51 5.15 -8.27 1.35
N THR A 52 5.43 -7.26 0.54
CA THR A 52 6.14 -6.03 0.93
C THR A 52 5.26 -4.83 0.70
N VAL A 53 5.06 -4.01 1.74
CA VAL A 53 4.15 -2.85 1.72
C VAL A 53 4.97 -1.58 1.80
N LEU A 54 4.79 -0.68 0.82
CA LEU A 54 5.37 0.66 0.85
C LEU A 54 4.71 1.48 1.96
N VAL A 55 5.50 2.27 2.69
CA VAL A 55 4.98 3.15 3.75
C VAL A 55 5.65 4.53 3.68
N PRO A 56 4.91 5.62 3.44
CA PRO A 56 5.48 6.96 3.47
C PRO A 56 5.85 7.35 4.90
N SER A 57 6.92 8.13 5.07
CA SER A 57 7.33 8.67 6.38
C SER A 57 6.30 9.59 7.03
N SER A 58 5.33 10.08 6.26
CA SER A 58 4.20 10.89 6.71
C SER A 58 2.93 10.07 6.95
N SER A 59 3.01 8.74 6.98
CA SER A 59 1.85 7.88 7.21
C SER A 59 1.27 8.12 8.61
N LEU A 60 -0.05 8.30 8.69
CA LEU A 60 -0.74 8.53 9.95
C LEU A 60 -1.21 7.22 10.59
N PHE A 61 -1.62 6.24 9.77
CA PHE A 61 -2.32 5.04 10.26
C PHE A 61 -1.58 3.73 9.97
N MET A 62 -0.44 3.76 9.26
CA MET A 62 0.41 2.58 9.06
C MET A 62 1.53 2.53 10.09
N ASN A 63 1.26 1.93 11.25
CA ASN A 63 2.26 1.76 12.29
C ASN A 63 3.26 0.66 11.92
N THR A 64 4.48 1.04 11.54
CA THR A 64 5.56 0.11 11.19
C THR A 64 6.19 -0.61 12.38
N SER A 65 5.91 -0.15 13.61
CA SER A 65 6.39 -0.77 14.85
C SER A 65 5.50 -1.92 15.33
N GLU A 66 4.28 -2.04 14.79
CA GLU A 66 3.38 -3.14 15.12
C GLU A 66 3.85 -4.46 14.49
N PRO A 67 3.73 -5.59 15.21
CA PRO A 67 4.01 -6.89 14.64
C PRO A 67 3.15 -7.13 13.39
N SER A 68 3.80 -7.33 12.25
CA SER A 68 3.13 -7.63 10.99
C SER A 68 3.62 -8.95 10.39
N ARG A 69 2.72 -9.63 9.66
CA ARG A 69 3.03 -10.83 8.88
C ARG A 69 3.67 -10.51 7.53
N PHE A 70 3.64 -9.24 7.11
CA PHE A 70 4.27 -8.72 5.90
C PHE A 70 5.42 -7.77 6.24
N ARG A 71 6.28 -7.53 5.26
CA ARG A 71 7.39 -6.59 5.39
C ARG A 71 6.93 -5.18 5.09
N TYR A 72 7.33 -4.22 5.92
CA TYR A 72 7.23 -2.80 5.58
C TYR A 72 8.49 -2.32 4.86
N GLU A 73 8.30 -1.48 3.85
CA GLU A 73 9.35 -0.77 3.12
C GLU A 73 9.09 0.73 3.26
N PRO A 74 9.62 1.37 4.32
CA PRO A 74 9.42 2.78 4.56
C PRO A 74 10.20 3.63 3.56
N PHE A 75 9.64 4.78 3.17
CA PHE A 75 10.30 5.74 2.31
C PHE A 75 10.05 7.19 2.74
N ASN A 76 11.03 8.05 2.50
CA ASN A 76 10.97 9.46 2.89
C ASN A 76 10.13 10.25 1.88
N VAL A 77 9.35 11.20 2.38
CA VAL A 77 8.53 12.11 1.57
C VAL A 77 8.73 13.56 1.98
N ASP A 78 8.50 14.50 1.04
CA ASP A 78 8.56 15.95 1.29
C ASP A 78 7.23 16.51 1.84
N VAL A 79 6.64 15.77 2.77
CA VAL A 79 5.45 16.15 3.53
C VAL A 79 5.69 15.67 4.96
N SER A 80 5.53 16.55 5.94
CA SER A 80 5.67 16.16 7.34
C SER A 80 4.42 15.44 7.83
N MET A 81 4.56 14.62 8.86
CA MET A 81 3.42 13.94 9.48
C MET A 81 2.44 14.95 10.09
N GLU A 82 2.95 16.05 10.66
CA GLU A 82 2.14 17.13 11.26
C GLU A 82 1.30 17.86 10.20
N ALA A 83 1.85 18.08 8.99
CA ALA A 83 1.09 18.66 7.88
C ALA A 83 -0.07 17.76 7.45
N MET A 84 0.13 16.44 7.47
CA MET A 84 -0.91 15.46 7.17
C MET A 84 -1.99 15.43 8.26
N GLU A 85 -1.59 15.50 9.52
CA GLU A 85 -2.50 15.61 10.66
C GLU A 85 -3.33 16.90 10.60
N GLU A 86 -2.71 18.04 10.30
CA GLU A 86 -3.41 19.32 10.15
C GLU A 86 -4.44 19.26 9.00
N PHE A 87 -4.08 18.65 7.87
CA PHE A 87 -4.99 18.45 6.76
C PHE A 87 -6.18 17.55 7.14
N MET A 88 -5.92 16.43 7.81
CA MET A 88 -6.99 15.55 8.29
C MET A 88 -7.92 16.27 9.26
N ASN A 89 -7.38 17.09 10.17
CA ASN A 89 -8.19 17.88 11.10
C ASN A 89 -9.06 18.91 10.35
N LYS A 90 -8.53 19.60 9.33
CA LYS A 90 -9.32 20.51 8.48
C LYS A 90 -10.44 19.78 7.74
N PHE A 91 -10.16 18.59 7.20
CA PHE A 91 -11.17 17.78 6.54
C PHE A 91 -12.27 17.34 7.52
N LEU A 92 -11.90 16.93 8.73
CA LEU A 92 -12.85 16.54 9.77
C LEU A 92 -13.68 17.74 10.26
N GLU A 93 -13.06 18.90 10.45
CA GLU A 93 -13.77 20.12 10.84
C GLU A 93 -14.82 20.51 9.80
N PHE A 94 -14.43 20.52 8.51
CA PHE A 94 -15.34 20.73 7.40
C PHE A 94 -16.50 19.72 7.41
N SER A 95 -16.18 18.43 7.46
CA SER A 95 -17.15 17.34 7.36
C SER A 95 -18.14 17.29 8.54
N MET A 96 -17.65 17.53 9.76
CA MET A 96 -18.45 17.38 10.98
C MET A 96 -19.20 18.63 11.40
N TYR A 97 -18.67 19.83 11.11
CA TYR A 97 -19.19 21.07 11.69
C TYR A 97 -19.57 22.13 10.65
N GLU A 98 -18.92 22.18 9.49
CA GLU A 98 -19.17 23.24 8.50
C GLU A 98 -20.18 22.83 7.42
N MET A 99 -20.09 21.60 6.92
CA MET A 99 -20.76 21.13 5.70
C MET A 99 -22.29 21.30 5.74
N ASP A 100 -22.93 20.96 6.85
CA ASP A 100 -24.39 21.03 7.01
C ASP A 100 -24.93 22.48 7.08
N HIS A 101 -24.05 23.47 7.19
CA HIS A 101 -24.38 24.89 7.22
C HIS A 101 -24.06 25.62 5.91
N MET A 102 -23.58 24.89 4.89
CA MET A 102 -23.18 25.45 3.59
C MET A 102 -24.25 25.25 2.51
N SER A 103 -24.32 26.18 1.56
CA SER A 103 -25.01 25.92 0.28
C SER A 103 -24.22 24.93 -0.59
N TYR A 104 -24.89 24.27 -1.55
CA TYR A 104 -24.23 23.34 -2.46
C TYR A 104 -23.02 23.94 -3.20
N LEU A 105 -23.08 25.22 -3.58
CA LEU A 105 -21.97 25.89 -4.25
C LEU A 105 -20.78 26.08 -3.30
N GLN A 106 -21.02 26.50 -2.05
CA GLN A 106 -19.96 26.65 -1.04
C GLN A 106 -19.33 25.30 -0.71
N MET A 107 -20.16 24.27 -0.52
CA MET A 107 -19.69 22.90 -0.31
C MET A 107 -18.80 22.44 -1.47
N TYR A 108 -19.22 22.65 -2.72
CA TYR A 108 -18.42 22.29 -3.89
C TYR A 108 -17.06 23.00 -3.91
N ILE A 109 -17.04 24.32 -3.68
CA ILE A 109 -15.80 25.10 -3.63
C ILE A 109 -14.88 24.57 -2.53
N ARG A 110 -15.43 24.31 -1.34
CA ARG A 110 -14.68 23.81 -0.19
C ARG A 110 -14.09 22.42 -0.42
N VAL A 111 -14.86 21.50 -1.01
CA VAL A 111 -14.36 20.18 -1.41
C VAL A 111 -13.26 20.30 -2.46
N ALA A 112 -13.42 21.20 -3.45
CA ALA A 112 -12.39 21.40 -4.48
C ALA A 112 -11.06 21.93 -3.89
N GLU A 113 -11.11 22.83 -2.89
CA GLU A 113 -9.92 23.30 -2.17
C GLU A 113 -9.21 22.18 -1.41
N LEU A 114 -9.98 21.35 -0.69
CA LEU A 114 -9.46 20.20 0.07
C LEU A 114 -8.84 19.15 -0.87
N MET A 115 -9.54 18.80 -1.96
CA MET A 115 -9.01 17.89 -2.98
C MET A 115 -7.77 18.46 -3.68
N GLY A 116 -7.73 19.76 -3.94
CA GLY A 116 -6.55 20.42 -4.50
C GLY A 116 -5.33 20.25 -3.59
N THR A 117 -5.52 20.43 -2.28
CA THR A 117 -4.45 20.20 -1.28
C THR A 117 -4.04 18.73 -1.22
N ASP A 118 -5.01 17.82 -1.17
CA ASP A 118 -4.77 16.36 -1.11
C ASP A 118 -3.96 15.85 -2.32
N ILE A 119 -4.30 16.32 -3.53
CA ILE A 119 -3.56 15.97 -4.75
C ILE A 119 -2.10 16.47 -4.66
N GLN A 120 -1.86 17.68 -4.16
CA GLN A 120 -0.49 18.19 -4.00
C GLN A 120 0.34 17.32 -3.04
N TYR A 121 -0.24 16.89 -1.93
CA TYR A 121 0.43 15.96 -1.01
C TYR A 121 0.64 14.59 -1.63
N SER A 122 -0.38 14.04 -2.29
CA SER A 122 -0.28 12.75 -3.00
C SER A 122 0.84 12.74 -4.04
N LEU A 123 1.01 13.83 -4.79
CA LEU A 123 2.10 13.99 -5.76
C LEU A 123 3.48 14.07 -5.08
N LYS A 124 3.59 14.74 -3.93
CA LYS A 124 4.84 14.77 -3.15
C LYS A 124 5.19 13.39 -2.56
N VAL A 125 4.19 12.62 -2.15
CA VAL A 125 4.41 11.23 -1.71
C VAL A 125 4.86 10.36 -2.88
N LEU A 126 4.21 10.50 -4.05
CA LEU A 126 4.62 9.83 -5.28
C LEU A 126 6.06 10.17 -5.68
N ASP A 127 6.45 11.45 -5.56
CA ASP A 127 7.83 11.90 -5.78
C ASP A 127 8.82 11.19 -4.84
N GLY A 128 8.43 10.94 -3.58
CA GLY A 128 9.23 10.15 -2.64
C GLY A 128 9.54 8.73 -3.12
N VAL A 129 8.67 8.16 -3.97
CA VAL A 129 8.91 6.88 -4.62
C VAL A 129 9.72 7.04 -5.92
N LEU A 130 9.23 7.87 -6.84
CA LEU A 130 9.78 7.97 -8.20
C LEU A 130 11.15 8.64 -8.27
N LYS A 131 11.38 9.67 -7.44
CA LYS A 131 12.62 10.46 -7.44
C LYS A 131 13.68 9.89 -6.50
N SER A 132 13.33 8.91 -5.66
CA SER A 132 14.29 8.24 -4.79
C SER A 132 15.07 7.18 -5.56
N GLU A 133 16.30 7.50 -5.98
CA GLU A 133 17.17 6.55 -6.68
C GLU A 133 17.41 5.28 -5.86
N THR A 134 17.64 5.43 -4.55
CA THR A 134 17.89 4.32 -3.63
C THR A 134 16.69 3.38 -3.54
N LEU A 135 15.48 3.94 -3.36
CA LEU A 135 14.28 3.12 -3.28
C LEU A 135 13.96 2.48 -4.62
N MET A 136 13.96 3.25 -5.71
CA MET A 136 13.63 2.75 -7.04
C MET A 136 14.58 1.63 -7.47
N LYS A 137 15.88 1.74 -7.17
CA LYS A 137 16.85 0.67 -7.36
C LYS A 137 16.47 -0.58 -6.57
N LYS A 138 16.17 -0.42 -5.28
CA LYS A 138 15.75 -1.52 -4.41
C LYS A 138 14.46 -2.21 -4.91
N LEU A 139 13.50 -1.44 -5.42
CA LEU A 139 12.26 -1.99 -5.98
C LEU A 139 12.53 -2.80 -7.25
N LYS A 140 13.40 -2.32 -8.15
CA LYS A 140 13.81 -3.04 -9.37
C LYS A 140 14.57 -4.34 -9.06
N GLU A 141 15.40 -4.33 -8.02
CA GLU A 141 16.14 -5.51 -7.55
C GLU A 141 15.26 -6.47 -6.72
N GLY A 142 14.04 -6.04 -6.35
CA GLY A 142 13.13 -6.77 -5.49
C GLY A 142 12.49 -8.00 -6.13
N ASN A 143 12.54 -8.15 -7.46
CA ASN A 143 11.92 -9.26 -8.21
C ASN A 143 10.47 -9.52 -7.78
N TYR A 144 9.63 -8.49 -7.85
CA TYR A 144 8.21 -8.62 -7.57
C TYR A 144 7.48 -9.24 -8.77
N ASP A 145 6.47 -10.06 -8.51
CA ASP A 145 5.64 -10.70 -9.53
C ASP A 145 4.39 -9.88 -9.86
N LEU A 146 3.93 -9.02 -8.94
CA LEU A 146 2.82 -8.09 -9.15
C LEU A 146 2.87 -6.91 -8.17
N LEU A 147 2.24 -5.80 -8.57
CA LEU A 147 1.90 -4.68 -7.70
C LEU A 147 0.41 -4.72 -7.37
N LEU A 148 0.08 -4.81 -6.09
CA LEU A 148 -1.28 -4.73 -5.57
C LEU A 148 -1.53 -3.32 -5.03
N SER A 149 -2.64 -2.70 -5.44
CA SER A 149 -2.92 -1.31 -5.09
C SER A 149 -4.39 -1.07 -4.79
N ASP A 150 -4.67 -0.14 -3.90
CA ASP A 150 -5.96 0.54 -3.84
C ASP A 150 -5.86 1.83 -4.69
N PRO A 151 -6.79 2.09 -5.61
CA PRO A 151 -6.67 3.21 -6.55
C PRO A 151 -6.93 4.59 -5.91
N ILE A 152 -7.11 4.69 -4.59
CA ILE A 152 -7.34 5.97 -3.90
C ILE A 152 -6.18 6.97 -4.08
N TYR A 153 -4.94 6.49 -4.17
CA TYR A 153 -3.75 7.34 -4.40
C TYR A 153 -3.12 7.07 -5.77
N PRO A 154 -2.62 8.13 -6.45
CA PRO A 154 -2.03 8.01 -7.78
C PRO A 154 -0.66 7.31 -7.76
N GLY A 155 -0.24 6.84 -8.95
CA GLY A 155 1.15 6.49 -9.24
C GLY A 155 1.51 5.01 -9.16
N SER A 156 0.64 4.17 -8.61
CA SER A 156 0.86 2.71 -8.63
C SER A 156 0.94 2.14 -10.05
N ASP A 157 0.18 2.68 -10.98
CA ASP A 157 0.25 2.37 -12.41
C ASP A 157 1.60 2.71 -13.03
N LEU A 158 2.10 3.92 -12.79
CA LEU A 158 3.41 4.32 -13.29
C LEU A 158 4.55 3.49 -12.68
N VAL A 159 4.46 3.16 -11.38
CA VAL A 159 5.45 2.31 -10.73
C VAL A 159 5.40 0.88 -11.27
N ALA A 160 4.22 0.30 -11.49
CA ALA A 160 4.09 -1.00 -12.13
C ALA A 160 4.72 -1.02 -13.53
N ASP A 161 4.48 0.01 -14.34
CA ASP A 161 5.06 0.16 -15.68
C ASP A 161 6.60 0.24 -15.64
N ILE A 162 7.16 1.06 -14.74
CA ILE A 162 8.62 1.19 -14.55
C ILE A 162 9.25 -0.13 -14.11
N LEU A 163 8.56 -0.92 -13.29
CA LEU A 163 9.03 -2.23 -12.81
C LEU A 163 8.78 -3.35 -13.83
N GLY A 164 7.94 -3.13 -14.83
CA GLY A 164 7.57 -4.13 -15.83
C GLY A 164 6.71 -5.26 -15.27
N ILE A 165 5.88 -4.98 -14.26
CA ILE A 165 5.07 -5.99 -13.54
C ILE A 165 3.57 -5.72 -13.68
N PRO A 166 2.70 -6.76 -13.62
CA PRO A 166 1.26 -6.58 -13.59
C PRO A 166 0.78 -5.76 -12.39
N LEU A 167 -0.18 -4.86 -12.63
CA LEU A 167 -0.91 -4.12 -11.60
C LEU A 167 -2.27 -4.75 -11.35
N VAL A 168 -2.61 -4.97 -10.08
CA VAL A 168 -3.93 -5.42 -9.65
C VAL A 168 -4.52 -4.39 -8.70
N TYR A 169 -5.71 -3.91 -9.01
CA TYR A 169 -6.46 -3.04 -8.11
C TYR A 169 -7.40 -3.84 -7.20
N SER A 170 -7.47 -3.44 -5.94
CA SER A 170 -8.47 -3.88 -4.97
C SER A 170 -9.05 -2.65 -4.29
N LEU A 171 -10.36 -2.46 -4.40
CA LEU A 171 -11.08 -1.33 -3.81
C LEU A 171 -12.34 -1.82 -3.11
N ARG A 172 -12.56 -1.35 -1.88
CA ARG A 172 -13.79 -1.56 -1.14
C ARG A 172 -14.14 -0.29 -0.37
N PHE A 173 -15.36 0.21 -0.59
CA PHE A 173 -15.97 1.31 0.17
C PHE A 173 -16.73 0.77 1.38
#